data_AF-A0A1I8Q8Q1-F1
#
_entry.id   AF-A0A1I8Q8Q1-F1
#
_cell.length_a   1.000
_cell.length_b   1.000
_cell.length_c   1.000
_cell.angle_alpha   90.00
_cell.angle_beta   90.00
_cell.angle_gamma   90.00
#
_symmetry.space_group_name_H-M   'P 1'
#
loop_
_entity.id
_entity.type
_entity.pdbx_description
1 polymer ?
#
loop_
_entity_poly.entity_id
_entity_poly.type
_entity_poly.pdbx_seq_one_letter_code
_entity_poly.pdbx_strand_id
1 'polypeptide(L)'
;MSDSRVSGKRLTSSPSAKSDTGNRASSTNLKDASKTKSVSQQDTEKEATVDTKQIAVNEPFIETTPCTFSTDTSNDLPFAVHYFTSFHRICVVTALLPLVTLFTCFVTAYVFQYDDVHETHCRVYNIVPSISAITGVSPQRYFWRFSIALHLGPRLPIAFIYKNYYNSMLAKLKKQRPEKVGNMETVVTIITILNCIEIASLGGVTYISNRENYPMHEKIFITFMICSLCHMLATIKLNGVIHEDHTELSQKQRDSIKWKKILFAMSILSTIGLLIFFAKHRFYCHVLAFSWFAFFEYLIAIANMFFHFTIIWDFSSLNMLIVDAPRAKLEELFRKSALKMD
;
A
#
# COMPACT_ATOMS: atom_id res chain seq x y z
N MET A 1 11.17 8.92 80.26
CA MET A 1 11.49 8.00 79.15
C MET A 1 11.99 8.86 77.99
N SER A 2 13.27 9.25 77.91
CA SER A 2 14.50 8.61 78.42
C SER A 2 14.76 7.25 77.75
N ASP A 3 15.94 6.86 77.24
CA ASP A 3 17.26 7.53 77.03
C ASP A 3 18.14 6.58 76.14
N SER A 4 19.31 6.86 75.53
CA SER A 4 20.23 8.02 75.50
C SER A 4 21.21 7.94 74.28
N ARG A 5 22.08 8.97 74.10
CA ARG A 5 23.30 9.04 73.24
C ARG A 5 23.10 9.03 71.70
N VAL A 6 23.70 9.87 70.84
CA VAL A 6 24.84 10.84 70.80
C VAL A 6 26.15 10.32 70.16
N SER A 7 26.67 11.14 69.23
CA SER A 7 28.00 11.17 68.57
C SER A 7 28.01 10.63 67.11
N GLY A 8 28.53 11.35 66.10
CA GLY A 8 29.26 12.62 66.16
C GLY A 8 29.30 13.44 64.85
N LYS A 9 29.94 14.61 64.93
CA LYS A 9 30.18 15.60 63.85
C LYS A 9 31.58 15.33 63.21
N ARG A 10 32.11 15.95 62.13
CA ARG A 10 31.72 17.14 61.33
C ARG A 10 32.53 17.23 59.99
N LEU A 11 31.96 17.93 58.98
CA LEU A 11 32.58 18.89 58.03
C LEU A 11 33.71 18.53 57.01
N THR A 12 33.55 19.05 55.77
CA THR A 12 34.59 19.53 54.79
C THR A 12 35.62 18.53 54.21
N SER A 13 36.13 18.63 52.97
CA SER A 13 36.28 19.78 52.04
C SER A 13 36.46 19.38 50.55
N SER A 14 36.04 20.24 49.62
CA SER A 14 36.65 20.46 48.27
C SER A 14 37.71 21.60 48.37
N PRO A 15 38.58 21.97 47.38
CA PRO A 15 38.35 21.97 45.91
C PRO A 15 39.60 21.75 45.01
N SER A 16 39.46 22.04 43.69
CA SER A 16 40.55 22.43 42.75
C SER A 16 41.58 21.35 42.36
N ALA A 17 42.33 21.40 41.26
CA ALA A 17 42.33 22.18 40.00
C ALA A 17 43.11 21.34 38.93
N LYS A 18 43.51 21.75 37.71
CA LYS A 18 43.65 23.07 37.04
C LYS A 18 43.43 22.96 35.50
N SER A 19 44.44 23.28 34.72
CA SER A 19 44.49 23.60 33.28
C SER A 19 45.91 23.34 32.75
N ASP A 20 46.14 23.17 31.45
CA ASP A 20 46.65 24.22 30.52
C ASP A 20 46.54 23.69 29.07
N THR A 21 45.98 24.39 28.08
CA THR A 21 46.36 25.66 27.38
C THR A 21 47.53 25.53 26.37
N GLY A 22 47.31 25.98 25.13
CA GLY A 22 48.31 25.92 24.05
C GLY A 22 47.78 26.36 22.67
N ASN A 23 47.98 27.64 22.30
CA ASN A 23 47.59 28.22 21.01
C ASN A 23 48.72 28.15 19.96
N ARG A 24 48.35 28.03 18.66
CA ARG A 24 48.94 28.87 17.59
C ARG A 24 48.08 28.93 16.32
N ALA A 25 48.33 29.95 15.49
CA ALA A 25 47.57 30.24 14.26
C ALA A 25 48.50 30.76 13.13
N SER A 26 48.04 30.64 11.88
CA SER A 26 48.40 31.41 10.65
C SER A 26 47.68 30.76 9.45
N SER A 27 47.15 31.36 8.36
CA SER A 27 46.97 32.74 7.82
C SER A 27 47.60 32.93 6.42
N THR A 28 46.81 32.86 5.33
CA THR A 28 47.01 33.44 3.96
C THR A 28 45.81 33.03 3.08
N ASN A 29 45.05 33.92 2.43
CA ASN A 29 45.27 34.66 1.15
C ASN A 29 45.18 33.77 -0.13
N LEU A 30 44.62 34.19 -1.27
CA LEU A 30 43.69 35.28 -1.68
C LEU A 30 43.32 35.08 -3.18
N LYS A 31 42.11 35.47 -3.63
CA LYS A 31 41.76 36.06 -4.98
C LYS A 31 40.38 35.72 -5.57
N ASP A 32 39.82 36.78 -6.14
CA ASP A 32 38.54 36.96 -6.82
C ASP A 32 38.43 36.30 -8.20
N ALA A 33 37.19 36.09 -8.64
CA ALA A 33 36.74 36.60 -9.95
C ALA A 33 35.21 36.84 -9.92
N SER A 34 34.73 37.90 -10.56
CA SER A 34 33.32 38.26 -10.64
C SER A 34 32.87 38.54 -12.08
N LYS A 35 31.58 38.36 -12.37
CA LYS A 35 30.86 39.28 -13.28
C LYS A 35 29.34 39.19 -13.20
N THR A 36 28.75 40.32 -12.85
CA THR A 36 27.32 40.62 -12.98
C THR A 36 27.00 41.00 -14.43
N LYS A 37 25.79 40.68 -14.91
CA LYS A 37 24.98 41.65 -15.68
C LYS A 37 23.50 41.31 -15.69
N SER A 38 22.70 42.22 -15.15
CA SER A 38 21.29 42.41 -15.48
C SER A 38 21.17 43.32 -16.72
N VAL A 39 19.99 43.33 -17.36
CA VAL A 39 19.27 44.53 -17.83
C VAL A 39 17.88 44.11 -18.35
N SER A 40 16.91 45.00 -18.18
CA SER A 40 15.51 44.91 -18.60
C SER A 40 15.24 45.74 -19.86
N GLN A 41 14.17 45.46 -20.61
CA GLN A 41 13.15 46.48 -20.94
C GLN A 41 11.90 45.88 -21.63
N GLN A 42 10.81 46.66 -21.57
CA GLN A 42 9.60 46.52 -22.38
C GLN A 42 9.73 47.38 -23.64
N ASP A 43 8.97 47.06 -24.69
CA ASP A 43 8.14 47.99 -25.50
C ASP A 43 7.61 47.25 -26.76
N THR A 44 6.68 47.74 -27.59
CA THR A 44 5.38 48.46 -27.44
C THR A 44 4.86 48.66 -28.89
N GLU A 45 3.58 48.39 -29.17
CA GLU A 45 2.79 48.66 -30.41
C GLU A 45 3.45 48.76 -31.82
N LYS A 46 2.82 48.14 -32.84
CA LYS A 46 2.01 48.87 -33.85
C LYS A 46 1.40 48.00 -34.96
N GLU A 47 0.32 48.51 -35.53
CA GLU A 47 -0.50 47.94 -36.62
C GLU A 47 -0.48 48.91 -37.83
N ALA A 48 -0.35 48.39 -39.06
CA ALA A 48 -0.57 49.16 -40.30
C ALA A 48 -0.64 48.28 -41.57
N THR A 49 -1.83 48.20 -42.21
CA THR A 49 -2.10 48.20 -43.68
C THR A 49 -1.39 47.15 -44.60
N VAL A 50 -1.84 46.80 -45.82
CA VAL A 50 -2.26 47.60 -46.99
C VAL A 50 -3.16 46.80 -47.98
N ASP A 51 -4.22 47.49 -48.43
CA ASP A 51 -5.02 47.41 -49.68
C ASP A 51 -5.73 46.16 -50.25
N THR A 52 -6.76 46.51 -51.02
CA THR A 52 -7.76 45.66 -51.71
C THR A 52 -7.56 45.67 -53.23
N LYS A 53 -8.01 44.62 -53.93
CA LYS A 53 -8.60 44.78 -55.28
C LYS A 53 -9.72 43.78 -55.57
N GLN A 54 -10.71 44.24 -56.34
CA GLN A 54 -12.02 43.60 -56.57
C GLN A 54 -12.15 43.01 -57.99
N ILE A 55 -13.25 42.27 -58.21
CA ILE A 55 -14.18 42.24 -59.40
C ILE A 55 -14.86 40.85 -59.36
N ALA A 56 -16.11 40.69 -58.89
CA ALA A 56 -17.42 41.06 -59.47
C ALA A 56 -17.88 40.08 -60.60
N VAL A 57 -19.16 39.73 -60.82
CA VAL A 57 -20.45 39.98 -60.12
C VAL A 57 -21.51 38.97 -60.66
N ASN A 58 -22.47 38.49 -59.85
CA ASN A 58 -23.88 38.23 -60.22
C ASN A 58 -24.67 37.43 -59.14
N GLU A 59 -25.98 37.70 -59.07
CA GLU A 59 -27.07 37.05 -58.32
C GLU A 59 -28.28 36.88 -59.30
N PRO A 60 -29.48 36.32 -58.97
CA PRO A 60 -29.99 35.77 -57.69
C PRO A 60 -30.71 34.39 -57.81
N PHE A 61 -31.44 34.01 -56.73
CA PHE A 61 -32.74 33.29 -56.70
C PHE A 61 -32.84 31.88 -56.04
N ILE A 62 -33.28 31.85 -54.77
CA ILE A 62 -34.39 31.07 -54.13
C ILE A 62 -34.81 29.75 -54.87
N GLU A 63 -34.82 28.54 -54.29
CA GLU A 63 -35.78 28.04 -53.27
C GLU A 63 -35.41 26.65 -52.67
N THR A 64 -36.21 26.20 -51.69
CA THR A 64 -36.22 24.94 -50.90
C THR A 64 -35.74 23.61 -51.52
N THR A 65 -35.12 22.75 -50.67
CA THR A 65 -35.53 21.35 -50.31
C THR A 65 -34.31 20.55 -49.81
N PRO A 66 -34.39 19.73 -48.72
CA PRO A 66 -33.22 19.01 -48.20
C PRO A 66 -32.82 17.80 -49.05
N CYS A 67 -31.63 17.83 -49.63
CA CYS A 67 -31.04 16.70 -50.34
C CYS A 67 -30.56 15.60 -49.37
N THR A 68 -31.36 14.54 -49.28
CA THR A 68 -30.96 13.13 -49.23
C THR A 68 -29.85 12.72 -48.25
N PHE A 69 -30.23 11.92 -47.26
CA PHE A 69 -29.34 11.24 -46.33
C PHE A 69 -28.45 10.21 -47.07
N SER A 70 -27.27 10.62 -47.54
CA SER A 70 -26.29 9.72 -48.15
C SER A 70 -25.70 8.79 -47.09
N THR A 71 -25.94 7.49 -47.24
CA THR A 71 -25.49 6.45 -46.31
C THR A 71 -23.98 6.23 -46.38
N ASP A 72 -23.23 6.99 -45.59
CA ASP A 72 -21.79 6.75 -45.40
C ASP A 72 -21.52 5.77 -44.26
N THR A 73 -20.96 4.61 -44.59
CA THR A 73 -20.67 3.54 -43.62
C THR A 73 -19.45 3.87 -42.77
N SER A 74 -19.67 4.32 -41.53
CA SER A 74 -18.61 4.67 -40.56
C SER A 74 -18.72 3.88 -39.23
N ASN A 75 -18.76 2.55 -39.31
CA ASN A 75 -18.67 1.67 -38.12
C ASN A 75 -17.28 1.62 -37.46
N ASP A 76 -16.33 2.41 -37.97
CA ASP A 76 -14.95 2.47 -37.51
C ASP A 76 -14.67 3.66 -36.61
N LEU A 77 -15.36 3.68 -35.47
CA LEU A 77 -14.76 4.24 -34.27
C LEU A 77 -13.47 3.42 -33.98
N PRO A 78 -12.30 4.07 -33.88
CA PRO A 78 -11.01 3.38 -33.81
C PRO A 78 -10.88 2.58 -32.51
N PHE A 79 -10.37 1.35 -32.61
CA PHE A 79 -9.96 0.55 -31.46
C PHE A 79 -8.55 1.00 -31.06
N ALA A 80 -8.45 1.83 -30.02
CA ALA A 80 -7.18 2.42 -29.58
C ALA A 80 -6.69 1.78 -28.27
N VAL A 81 -5.48 1.20 -28.28
CA VAL A 81 -4.82 0.71 -27.06
C VAL A 81 -4.02 1.85 -26.44
N HIS A 82 -4.54 2.45 -25.37
CA HIS A 82 -3.89 3.58 -24.70
C HIS A 82 -2.85 3.15 -23.66
N TYR A 83 -3.01 1.95 -23.08
CA TYR A 83 -2.06 1.43 -22.09
C TYR A 83 -2.01 -0.10 -22.14
N PHE A 84 -0.81 -0.66 -22.15
CA PHE A 84 -0.57 -2.09 -22.01
C PHE A 84 0.62 -2.31 -21.07
N THR A 85 0.45 -3.13 -20.05
CA THR A 85 1.53 -3.46 -19.10
C THR A 85 1.35 -4.84 -18.47
N SER A 86 2.45 -5.43 -18.03
CA SER A 86 2.42 -6.69 -17.29
C SER A 86 1.90 -6.49 -15.87
N PHE A 87 0.84 -7.21 -15.52
CA PHE A 87 0.22 -7.17 -14.19
C PHE A 87 1.24 -7.49 -13.09
N HIS A 88 2.15 -8.44 -13.35
CA HIS A 88 3.24 -8.81 -12.45
C HIS A 88 4.11 -7.60 -12.05
N ARG A 89 4.39 -6.65 -12.95
CA ARG A 89 5.18 -5.45 -12.62
C ARG A 89 4.42 -4.53 -11.65
N ILE A 90 3.11 -4.36 -11.85
CA ILE A 90 2.25 -3.60 -10.93
C ILE A 90 2.27 -4.27 -9.55
N CYS A 91 2.03 -5.59 -9.47
CA CYS A 91 2.03 -6.32 -8.20
C CYS A 91 3.36 -6.23 -7.44
N VAL A 92 4.50 -6.34 -8.12
CA VAL A 92 5.83 -6.21 -7.51
C VAL A 92 6.06 -4.80 -6.97
N VAL A 93 5.84 -3.75 -7.76
CA VAL A 93 6.03 -2.36 -7.29
C VAL A 93 5.08 -2.04 -6.14
N THR A 94 3.81 -2.47 -6.24
CA THR A 94 2.80 -2.30 -5.19
C THR A 94 3.22 -2.97 -3.89
N ALA A 95 3.75 -4.20 -3.92
CA ALA A 95 4.14 -4.95 -2.73
C ALA A 95 5.44 -4.44 -2.10
N LEU A 96 6.42 -4.01 -2.91
CA LEU A 96 7.70 -3.49 -2.40
C LEU A 96 7.56 -2.10 -1.76
N LEU A 97 6.64 -1.25 -2.25
CA LEU A 97 6.48 0.12 -1.77
C LEU A 97 6.30 0.22 -0.23
N PRO A 98 5.31 -0.42 0.42
CA PRO A 98 5.17 -0.35 1.86
C PRO A 98 6.29 -1.07 2.62
N LEU A 99 6.93 -2.08 2.04
CA LEU A 99 8.05 -2.77 2.69
C LEU A 99 9.28 -1.85 2.81
N VAL A 100 9.62 -1.15 1.72
CA VAL A 100 10.70 -0.15 1.69
C VAL A 100 10.35 1.03 2.60
N THR A 101 9.14 1.58 2.50
CA THR A 101 8.69 2.68 3.37
C THR A 101 8.71 2.28 4.84
N LEU A 102 8.25 1.08 5.21
CA LEU A 102 8.28 0.61 6.60
C LEU A 102 9.71 0.53 7.15
N PHE A 103 10.64 -0.01 6.35
CA PHE A 103 12.06 -0.06 6.73
C PHE A 103 12.67 1.34 6.88
N THR A 104 12.38 2.27 5.97
CA THR A 104 12.84 3.66 6.09
C THR A 104 12.24 4.36 7.31
N CYS A 105 10.94 4.17 7.60
CA CYS A 105 10.30 4.70 8.80
C CYS A 105 10.93 4.12 10.07
N PHE A 106 11.23 2.81 10.10
CA PHE A 106 11.92 2.16 11.22
C PHE A 106 13.29 2.78 11.47
N VAL A 107 14.16 2.80 10.45
CA VAL A 107 15.54 3.31 10.59
C VAL A 107 15.56 4.80 10.96
N THR A 108 14.76 5.64 10.29
CA THR A 108 14.76 7.08 10.57
C THR A 108 14.16 7.41 11.93
N ALA A 109 13.04 6.78 12.32
CA ALA A 109 12.45 7.05 13.63
C ALA A 109 13.31 6.51 14.78
N TYR A 110 13.95 5.35 14.61
CA TYR A 110 14.88 4.80 15.61
C TYR A 110 16.12 5.68 15.81
N VAL A 111 16.67 6.26 14.74
CA VAL A 111 17.88 7.10 14.81
C VAL A 111 17.59 8.52 15.30
N PHE A 112 16.51 9.16 14.82
CA PHE A 112 16.25 10.58 15.09
C PHE A 112 15.21 10.84 16.18
N GLN A 113 14.38 9.85 16.53
CA GLN A 113 13.19 10.01 17.39
C GLN A 113 13.05 8.83 18.36
N TYR A 114 14.19 8.36 18.89
CA TYR A 114 14.28 7.15 19.71
C TYR A 114 13.30 7.14 20.90
N ASP A 115 13.21 8.23 21.66
CA ASP A 115 12.33 8.32 22.83
C ASP A 115 10.85 8.35 22.41
N ASP A 116 10.50 9.10 21.35
CA ASP A 116 9.14 9.17 20.83
C ASP A 116 8.57 7.80 20.44
N VAL A 117 9.40 6.89 19.91
CA VAL A 117 8.95 5.56 19.45
C VAL A 117 9.00 4.48 20.53
N HIS A 118 9.73 4.69 21.61
CA HIS A 118 9.76 3.80 22.77
C HIS A 118 8.84 4.24 23.92
N GLU A 119 8.22 5.43 23.85
CA GLU A 119 7.23 5.84 24.84
C GLU A 119 6.03 4.88 24.86
N THR A 120 5.83 4.24 26.02
CA THR A 120 4.74 3.29 26.29
C THR A 120 4.12 3.62 27.64
N HIS A 121 2.86 3.22 27.85
CA HIS A 121 2.12 3.42 29.11
C HIS A 121 2.92 2.99 30.36
N CYS A 122 3.65 1.87 30.27
CA CYS A 122 4.44 1.34 31.38
C CYS A 122 5.82 2.00 31.55
N ARG A 123 6.30 2.77 30.56
CA ARG A 123 7.63 3.42 30.55
C ARG A 123 8.80 2.49 30.94
N VAL A 124 8.72 1.22 30.56
CA VAL A 124 9.77 0.22 30.78
C VAL A 124 10.69 0.06 29.58
N TYR A 125 11.89 -0.46 29.82
CA TYR A 125 12.91 -0.66 28.78
C TYR A 125 12.42 -1.60 27.66
N ASN A 126 12.61 -1.14 26.43
CA ASN A 126 12.24 -1.76 25.16
C ASN A 126 13.32 -1.40 24.10
N ILE A 127 13.47 -2.24 23.08
CA ILE A 127 14.50 -2.14 22.01
C ILE A 127 13.87 -2.07 20.62
N VAL A 128 12.72 -2.71 20.43
CA VAL A 128 11.95 -2.70 19.18
C VAL A 128 10.66 -1.89 19.42
N PRO A 129 10.44 -0.78 18.68
CA PRO A 129 9.19 -0.05 18.67
C PRO A 129 8.17 -0.68 17.70
N SER A 130 6.87 -0.53 17.99
CA SER A 130 5.79 -1.02 17.12
C SER A 130 5.73 -0.27 15.79
N ILE A 131 5.17 -0.92 14.75
CA ILE A 131 4.84 -0.30 13.46
C ILE A 131 4.06 0.98 13.70
N SER A 132 3.05 0.88 14.55
CA SER A 132 2.15 1.98 14.90
C SER A 132 2.87 3.14 15.61
N ALA A 133 3.98 2.89 16.32
CA ALA A 133 4.82 3.96 16.90
C ALA A 133 5.69 4.64 15.83
N ILE A 134 6.45 3.87 15.03
CA ILE A 134 7.34 4.42 13.98
C ILE A 134 6.59 5.09 12.82
N THR A 135 5.31 4.75 12.62
CA THR A 135 4.43 5.40 11.63
C THR A 135 3.51 6.46 12.23
N GLY A 136 3.47 6.60 13.57
CA GLY A 136 2.74 7.67 14.26
C GLY A 136 3.53 8.97 14.39
N VAL A 137 4.86 8.91 14.42
CA VAL A 137 5.76 10.08 14.47
C VAL A 137 5.84 10.81 13.12
N SER A 138 6.10 12.12 13.15
CA SER A 138 6.34 12.92 11.94
C SER A 138 7.85 13.15 11.77
N PRO A 139 8.39 13.10 10.53
CA PRO A 139 7.71 13.10 9.24
C PRO A 139 7.19 11.73 8.73
N GLN A 140 7.58 10.62 9.36
CA GLN A 140 7.35 9.23 8.91
C GLN A 140 5.86 8.94 8.63
N ARG A 141 4.95 9.47 9.46
CA ARG A 141 3.49 9.42 9.31
C ARG A 141 3.00 9.84 7.94
N TYR A 142 3.60 10.87 7.34
CA TYR A 142 3.20 11.35 6.01
C TYR A 142 3.73 10.42 4.91
N PHE A 143 4.97 9.94 5.04
CA PHE A 143 5.57 9.01 4.08
C PHE A 143 4.85 7.65 4.09
N TRP A 144 4.48 7.15 5.27
CA TRP A 144 3.65 5.96 5.45
C TRP A 144 2.25 6.12 4.86
N ARG A 145 1.53 7.21 5.20
CA ARG A 145 0.20 7.51 4.63
C ARG A 145 0.23 7.58 3.09
N PHE A 146 1.26 8.21 2.50
CA PHE A 146 1.44 8.27 1.05
C PHE A 146 1.72 6.89 0.43
N SER A 147 2.63 6.10 1.01
CA SER A 147 2.90 4.73 0.57
C SER A 147 1.65 3.84 0.61
N ILE A 148 0.87 3.92 1.68
CA ILE A 148 -0.34 3.12 1.84
C ILE A 148 -1.44 3.59 0.89
N ALA A 149 -1.62 4.89 0.65
CA ALA A 149 -2.57 5.37 -0.36
C ALA A 149 -2.28 4.77 -1.76
N LEU A 150 -1.01 4.74 -2.16
CA LEU A 150 -0.57 4.09 -3.41
C LEU A 150 -0.71 2.55 -3.37
N HIS A 151 -0.62 1.91 -2.20
CA HIS A 151 -0.78 0.46 -2.04
C HIS A 151 -2.25 0.00 -2.08
N LEU A 152 -3.17 0.79 -1.51
CA LEU A 152 -4.60 0.47 -1.43
C LEU A 152 -5.25 0.47 -2.83
N GLY A 153 -4.85 1.40 -3.70
CA GLY A 153 -5.40 1.56 -5.05
C GLY A 153 -5.40 0.27 -5.88
N PRO A 154 -4.24 -0.39 -6.10
CA PRO A 154 -4.18 -1.65 -6.84
C PRO A 154 -4.76 -2.86 -6.10
N ARG A 155 -4.78 -2.88 -4.74
CA ARG A 155 -5.37 -3.99 -3.98
C ARG A 155 -6.88 -4.15 -4.21
N LEU A 156 -7.62 -3.06 -4.43
CA LEU A 156 -9.07 -3.14 -4.66
C LEU A 156 -9.43 -3.88 -5.97
N PRO A 157 -8.92 -3.50 -7.17
CA PRO A 157 -9.10 -4.30 -8.38
C PRO A 157 -8.63 -5.75 -8.25
N ILE A 158 -7.53 -5.99 -7.53
CA ILE A 158 -7.01 -7.34 -7.26
C ILE A 158 -8.05 -8.22 -6.55
N ALA A 159 -8.79 -7.70 -5.56
CA ALA A 159 -9.85 -8.45 -4.89
C ALA A 159 -10.97 -8.88 -5.86
N PHE A 160 -11.33 -8.01 -6.82
CA PHE A 160 -12.33 -8.34 -7.85
C PHE A 160 -11.79 -9.30 -8.93
N ILE A 161 -10.50 -9.25 -9.26
CA ILE A 161 -9.85 -10.25 -10.13
C ILE A 161 -9.93 -11.64 -9.49
N TYR A 162 -9.60 -11.77 -8.20
CA TYR A 162 -9.76 -13.03 -7.47
C TYR A 162 -11.22 -13.49 -7.41
N LYS A 163 -12.19 -12.59 -7.14
CA LYS A 163 -13.63 -12.93 -7.16
C LYS A 163 -14.05 -13.53 -8.49
N ASN A 164 -13.68 -12.88 -9.60
CA ASN A 164 -14.04 -13.33 -10.94
C ASN A 164 -13.36 -14.65 -11.30
N TYR A 165 -12.07 -14.81 -10.99
CA TYR A 165 -11.33 -16.06 -11.17
C TYR A 165 -11.99 -17.23 -10.42
N TYR A 166 -12.32 -17.06 -9.13
CA TYR A 166 -12.96 -18.13 -8.35
C TYR A 166 -14.37 -18.44 -8.84
N ASN A 167 -15.16 -17.43 -9.27
CA ASN A 167 -16.46 -17.67 -9.89
C ASN A 167 -16.35 -18.45 -11.22
N SER A 168 -15.39 -18.11 -12.08
CA SER A 168 -15.13 -18.86 -13.32
C SER A 168 -14.72 -20.31 -13.04
N MET A 169 -13.89 -20.55 -12.02
CA MET A 169 -13.46 -21.90 -11.65
C MET A 169 -14.60 -22.70 -11.00
N LEU A 170 -15.43 -22.07 -10.16
CA LEU A 170 -16.64 -22.70 -9.61
C LEU A 170 -17.66 -23.04 -10.69
N ALA A 171 -17.81 -22.22 -11.74
CA ALA A 171 -18.67 -22.55 -12.89
C ALA A 171 -18.19 -23.82 -13.63
N LYS A 172 -16.87 -23.98 -13.81
CA LYS A 172 -16.28 -25.21 -14.37
C LYS A 172 -16.51 -26.42 -13.44
N LEU A 173 -16.27 -26.26 -12.14
CA LEU A 173 -16.51 -27.30 -11.14
C LEU A 173 -18.01 -27.71 -11.08
N LYS A 174 -18.94 -26.76 -11.21
CA LYS A 174 -20.40 -26.99 -11.21
C LYS A 174 -20.87 -27.87 -12.39
N LYS A 175 -20.16 -27.83 -13.51
CA LYS A 175 -20.39 -28.70 -14.69
C LYS A 175 -19.84 -30.13 -14.50
N GLN A 176 -18.83 -30.31 -13.64
CA GLN A 176 -18.14 -31.59 -13.41
C GLN A 176 -18.62 -32.33 -12.15
N ARG A 177 -18.89 -31.57 -11.07
CA ARG A 177 -19.16 -32.02 -9.70
C ARG A 177 -20.10 -31.03 -8.98
N PRO A 178 -21.40 -30.98 -9.34
CA PRO A 178 -22.35 -30.03 -8.75
C PRO A 178 -22.49 -30.18 -7.22
N GLU A 179 -22.27 -31.38 -6.68
CA GLU A 179 -22.40 -31.71 -5.26
C GLU A 179 -21.38 -30.97 -4.36
N LYS A 180 -20.22 -30.58 -4.90
CA LYS A 180 -19.17 -29.85 -4.15
C LYS A 180 -19.33 -28.33 -4.15
N VAL A 181 -20.25 -27.77 -4.95
CA VAL A 181 -20.31 -26.32 -5.21
C VAL A 181 -21.20 -25.54 -4.24
N GLY A 182 -22.22 -26.16 -3.65
CA GLY A 182 -23.35 -25.49 -2.97
C GLY A 182 -23.03 -24.19 -2.18
N ASN A 183 -22.20 -24.27 -1.13
CA ASN A 183 -21.89 -23.11 -0.30
C ASN A 183 -20.69 -22.27 -0.79
N MET A 184 -20.03 -22.65 -1.89
CA MET A 184 -18.76 -22.06 -2.32
C MET A 184 -18.92 -20.68 -2.97
N GLU A 185 -20.04 -20.42 -3.64
CA GLU A 185 -20.40 -19.09 -4.17
C GLU A 185 -20.52 -18.05 -3.03
N THR A 186 -21.06 -18.47 -1.89
CA THR A 186 -21.07 -17.70 -0.64
C THR A 186 -19.66 -17.49 -0.07
N VAL A 187 -18.80 -18.52 -0.09
CA VAL A 187 -17.40 -18.41 0.37
C VAL A 187 -16.60 -17.40 -0.47
N VAL A 188 -16.76 -17.37 -1.80
CA VAL A 188 -16.12 -16.35 -2.66
C VAL A 188 -16.61 -14.94 -2.32
N THR A 189 -17.90 -14.79 -2.03
CA THR A 189 -18.47 -13.51 -1.61
C THR A 189 -17.90 -13.06 -0.26
N ILE A 190 -17.79 -13.97 0.71
CA ILE A 190 -17.16 -13.73 2.02
C ILE A 190 -15.68 -13.36 1.87
N ILE A 191 -14.90 -14.07 1.05
CA ILE A 191 -13.50 -13.75 0.73
C ILE A 191 -13.37 -12.32 0.20
N THR A 192 -14.25 -11.93 -0.74
CA THR A 192 -14.27 -10.57 -1.30
C THR A 192 -14.54 -9.52 -0.22
N ILE A 193 -15.57 -9.74 0.61
CA ILE A 193 -15.96 -8.81 1.69
C ILE A 193 -14.84 -8.67 2.72
N LEU A 194 -14.26 -9.79 3.17
CA LEU A 194 -13.16 -9.78 4.15
C LEU A 194 -11.93 -9.05 3.60
N ASN A 195 -11.57 -9.25 2.34
CA ASN A 195 -10.46 -8.53 1.69
C ASN A 195 -10.75 -7.02 1.58
N CYS A 196 -11.97 -6.62 1.20
CA CYS A 196 -12.37 -5.20 1.21
C CYS A 196 -12.30 -4.57 2.61
N ILE A 197 -12.70 -5.29 3.67
CA ILE A 197 -12.59 -4.81 5.06
C ILE A 197 -11.13 -4.79 5.52
N GLU A 198 -10.31 -5.77 5.13
CA GLU A 198 -8.86 -5.80 5.37
C GLU A 198 -8.16 -4.56 4.75
N ILE A 199 -8.47 -4.25 3.49
CA ILE A 199 -7.98 -3.05 2.79
C ILE A 199 -8.46 -1.77 3.50
N ALA A 200 -9.74 -1.67 3.83
CA ALA A 200 -10.30 -0.48 4.49
C ALA A 200 -9.70 -0.25 5.89
N SER A 201 -9.48 -1.32 6.66
CA SER A 201 -8.88 -1.24 8.00
C SER A 201 -7.37 -1.00 7.97
N LEU A 202 -6.64 -1.50 6.96
CA LEU A 202 -5.24 -1.11 6.70
C LEU A 202 -5.11 0.40 6.39
N GLY A 203 -6.08 0.96 5.66
CA GLY A 203 -6.22 2.41 5.51
C GLY A 203 -6.52 3.09 6.85
N GLY A 204 -7.54 2.61 7.58
CA GLY A 204 -7.96 3.19 8.86
C GLY A 204 -6.85 3.26 9.91
N VAL A 205 -6.07 2.18 10.11
CA VAL A 205 -4.97 2.12 11.08
C VAL A 205 -3.79 3.02 10.69
N THR A 206 -3.66 3.35 9.41
CA THR A 206 -2.65 4.27 8.86
C THR A 206 -3.08 5.74 8.95
N TYR A 207 -4.37 6.03 8.77
CA TYR A 207 -4.89 7.39 8.80
C TYR A 207 -5.32 7.85 10.19
N ILE A 208 -5.76 6.96 11.08
CA ILE A 208 -6.03 7.25 12.49
C ILE A 208 -4.83 6.73 13.30
N SER A 209 -3.93 7.62 13.71
CA SER A 209 -2.73 7.25 14.48
C SER A 209 -3.07 6.84 15.92
N ASN A 210 -2.26 5.94 16.48
CA ASN A 210 -2.27 5.63 17.91
C ASN A 210 -2.07 6.87 18.81
N ARG A 211 -1.31 7.87 18.35
CA ARG A 211 -1.14 9.17 19.04
C ARG A 211 -2.32 10.12 18.88
N GLU A 212 -3.15 9.94 17.85
CA GLU A 212 -4.34 10.78 17.59
C GLU A 212 -5.57 10.23 18.33
N ASN A 213 -5.80 8.91 18.29
CA ASN A 213 -6.91 8.25 18.98
C ASN A 213 -6.61 6.76 19.21
N TYR A 214 -5.89 6.43 20.30
CA TYR A 214 -5.54 5.05 20.64
C TYR A 214 -6.76 4.10 20.68
N PRO A 215 -7.88 4.40 21.38
CA PRO A 215 -9.01 3.46 21.47
C PRO A 215 -9.73 3.18 20.14
N MET A 216 -9.64 4.09 19.15
CA MET A 216 -10.15 3.84 17.80
C MET A 216 -9.13 3.06 16.96
N HIS A 217 -7.86 3.45 17.00
CA HIS A 217 -6.75 2.78 16.32
C HIS A 217 -6.65 1.29 16.72
N GLU A 218 -6.71 0.99 18.02
CA GLU A 218 -6.73 -0.38 18.57
C GLU A 218 -7.87 -1.23 18.00
N LYS A 219 -9.10 -0.68 17.92
CA LYS A 219 -10.26 -1.39 17.35
C LYS A 219 -10.14 -1.61 15.84
N ILE A 220 -9.54 -0.68 15.11
CA ILE A 220 -9.29 -0.84 13.67
C ILE A 220 -8.21 -1.90 13.44
N PHE A 221 -7.14 -1.91 14.24
CA PHE A 221 -6.10 -2.94 14.19
C PHE A 221 -6.67 -4.33 14.49
N ILE A 222 -7.52 -4.48 15.50
CA ILE A 222 -8.23 -5.74 15.80
C ILE A 222 -9.12 -6.18 14.62
N THR A 223 -9.84 -5.23 14.00
CA THR A 223 -10.64 -5.49 12.78
C THR A 223 -9.76 -6.00 11.63
N PHE A 224 -8.64 -5.33 11.35
CA PHE A 224 -7.66 -5.75 10.34
C PHE A 224 -7.14 -7.17 10.60
N MET A 225 -6.73 -7.44 11.85
CA MET A 225 -6.23 -8.75 12.28
C MET A 225 -7.23 -9.88 12.04
N ILE A 226 -8.49 -9.70 12.48
CA ILE A 226 -9.54 -10.71 12.32
C ILE A 226 -9.88 -10.90 10.84
N CYS A 227 -10.10 -9.82 10.08
CA CYS A 227 -10.46 -9.93 8.67
C CYS A 227 -9.34 -10.53 7.83
N SER A 228 -8.07 -10.17 8.07
CA SER A 228 -6.88 -10.76 7.45
C SER A 228 -6.81 -12.28 7.68
N LEU A 229 -6.91 -12.74 8.94
CA LEU A 229 -6.84 -14.17 9.26
C LEU A 229 -8.02 -14.96 8.69
N CYS A 230 -9.24 -14.42 8.75
CA CYS A 230 -10.42 -15.04 8.14
C CYS A 230 -10.31 -15.08 6.61
N HIS A 231 -9.80 -14.03 5.97
CA HIS A 231 -9.56 -13.95 4.53
C HIS A 231 -8.55 -15.01 4.08
N MET A 232 -7.41 -15.14 4.80
CA MET A 232 -6.42 -16.18 4.55
C MET A 232 -7.02 -17.59 4.68
N LEU A 233 -7.73 -17.87 5.78
CA LEU A 233 -8.34 -19.18 6.04
C LEU A 233 -9.37 -19.56 4.99
N ALA A 234 -10.31 -18.64 4.67
CA ALA A 234 -11.33 -18.87 3.66
C ALA A 234 -10.71 -19.10 2.27
N THR A 235 -9.69 -18.31 1.91
CA THR A 235 -8.92 -18.50 0.68
C THR A 235 -8.25 -19.87 0.64
N ILE A 236 -7.57 -20.31 1.71
CA ILE A 236 -6.92 -21.62 1.76
C ILE A 236 -7.94 -22.76 1.67
N LYS A 237 -9.08 -22.65 2.34
CA LYS A 237 -10.17 -23.65 2.27
C LYS A 237 -10.76 -23.74 0.86
N LEU A 238 -11.07 -22.60 0.23
CA LEU A 238 -11.60 -22.55 -1.13
C LEU A 238 -10.61 -23.14 -2.14
N ASN A 239 -9.33 -22.76 -2.09
CA ASN A 239 -8.30 -23.33 -2.98
C ASN A 239 -8.07 -24.83 -2.72
N GLY A 240 -8.36 -25.33 -1.52
CA GLY A 240 -8.35 -26.76 -1.21
C GLY A 240 -9.48 -27.54 -1.88
N VAL A 241 -10.72 -27.01 -1.84
CA VAL A 241 -11.89 -27.63 -2.49
C VAL A 241 -11.80 -27.55 -4.02
N ILE A 242 -11.39 -26.40 -4.56
CA ILE A 242 -11.33 -26.18 -6.02
C ILE A 242 -10.28 -27.07 -6.69
N HIS A 243 -9.17 -27.38 -6.02
CA HIS A 243 -8.02 -28.08 -6.64
C HIS A 243 -7.72 -29.43 -5.98
N GLU A 244 -8.73 -30.09 -5.40
CA GLU A 244 -8.63 -31.33 -4.61
C GLU A 244 -7.88 -32.47 -5.32
N ASP A 245 -8.23 -32.75 -6.58
CA ASP A 245 -7.58 -33.80 -7.40
C ASP A 245 -6.15 -33.45 -7.81
N HIS A 246 -5.74 -32.20 -7.66
CA HIS A 246 -4.43 -31.66 -8.02
C HIS A 246 -3.98 -31.79 -9.49
N THR A 247 -4.70 -32.48 -10.39
CA THR A 247 -4.26 -32.74 -11.78
C THR A 247 -3.99 -31.47 -12.58
N GLU A 248 -4.95 -30.56 -12.67
CA GLU A 248 -4.93 -29.36 -13.53
C GLU A 248 -3.98 -28.23 -13.08
N LEU A 249 -3.31 -28.35 -11.93
CA LEU A 249 -2.52 -27.26 -11.37
C LEU A 249 -1.14 -27.10 -12.02
N SER A 250 -0.83 -25.88 -12.46
CA SER A 250 0.54 -25.48 -12.78
C SER A 250 1.42 -25.51 -11.52
N GLN A 251 2.71 -25.85 -11.67
CA GLN A 251 3.66 -25.90 -10.55
C GLN A 251 3.67 -24.61 -9.71
N LYS A 252 3.64 -23.44 -10.37
CA LYS A 252 3.58 -22.13 -9.69
C LYS A 252 2.37 -22.01 -8.76
N GLN A 253 1.20 -22.51 -9.17
CA GLN A 253 -0.02 -22.48 -8.36
C GLN A 253 0.04 -23.46 -7.17
N ARG A 254 0.71 -24.62 -7.34
CA ARG A 254 0.99 -25.54 -6.21
C ARG A 254 1.87 -24.85 -5.16
N ASP A 255 2.93 -24.17 -5.61
CA ASP A 255 3.85 -23.44 -4.74
C ASP A 255 3.16 -22.24 -4.07
N SER A 256 2.29 -21.52 -4.78
CA SER A 256 1.40 -20.49 -4.20
C SER A 256 0.53 -21.04 -3.07
N ILE A 257 -0.18 -22.15 -3.30
CA ILE A 257 -1.04 -22.79 -2.28
C ILE A 257 -0.21 -23.28 -1.08
N LYS A 258 1.01 -23.77 -1.31
CA LYS A 258 1.96 -24.14 -0.25
C LYS A 258 2.40 -22.92 0.58
N TRP A 259 2.82 -21.83 -0.07
CA TRP A 259 3.20 -20.59 0.61
C TRP A 259 2.04 -19.96 1.38
N LYS A 260 0.82 -19.91 0.81
CA LYS A 260 -0.39 -19.44 1.50
C LYS A 260 -0.63 -20.20 2.81
N LYS A 261 -0.50 -21.53 2.81
CA LYS A 261 -0.61 -22.36 4.03
C LYS A 261 0.47 -22.03 5.07
N ILE A 262 1.72 -21.86 4.65
CA ILE A 262 2.84 -21.51 5.55
C ILE A 262 2.64 -20.11 6.16
N LEU A 263 2.27 -19.12 5.35
CA LEU A 263 2.06 -17.73 5.77
C LEU A 263 0.87 -17.59 6.73
N PHE A 264 -0.20 -18.36 6.53
CA PHE A 264 -1.31 -18.44 7.49
C PHE A 264 -0.89 -19.07 8.83
N ALA A 265 -0.15 -20.19 8.80
CA ALA A 265 0.35 -20.82 10.02
C ALA A 265 1.30 -19.89 10.81
N MET A 266 2.19 -19.19 10.11
CA MET A 266 3.04 -18.15 10.69
C MET A 266 2.21 -17.01 11.30
N SER A 267 1.18 -16.53 10.60
CA SER A 267 0.30 -15.45 11.07
C SER A 267 -0.47 -15.84 12.34
N ILE A 268 -0.97 -17.08 12.42
CA ILE A 268 -1.66 -17.60 13.61
C ILE A 268 -0.70 -17.70 14.80
N LEU A 269 0.48 -18.31 14.62
CA LEU A 269 1.49 -18.42 15.69
C LEU A 269 1.93 -17.05 16.19
N SER A 270 2.12 -16.11 15.26
CA SER A 270 2.50 -14.72 15.58
C SER A 270 1.38 -13.97 16.28
N THR A 271 0.11 -14.22 15.93
CA THR A 271 -1.04 -13.61 16.61
C THR A 271 -1.15 -14.09 18.06
N ILE A 272 -0.89 -15.38 18.32
CA ILE A 272 -0.82 -15.92 19.68
C ILE A 272 0.30 -15.24 20.47
N GLY A 273 1.50 -15.11 19.89
CA GLY A 273 2.62 -14.39 20.48
C GLY A 273 2.28 -12.92 20.80
N LEU A 274 1.74 -12.19 19.81
CA LEU A 274 1.30 -10.81 19.94
C LEU A 274 0.33 -10.62 21.11
N LEU A 275 -0.71 -11.46 21.22
CA LEU A 275 -1.69 -11.38 22.30
C LEU A 275 -1.08 -11.65 23.69
N ILE A 276 -0.21 -12.66 23.81
CA ILE A 276 0.49 -12.99 25.06
C ILE A 276 1.37 -11.81 25.50
N PHE A 277 2.17 -11.25 24.60
CA PHE A 277 3.08 -10.16 24.93
C PHE A 277 2.37 -8.81 25.13
N PHE A 278 1.26 -8.56 24.43
CA PHE A 278 0.37 -7.42 24.69
C PHE A 278 -0.21 -7.49 26.10
N ALA A 279 -0.80 -8.62 26.50
CA ALA A 279 -1.33 -8.80 27.85
C ALA A 279 -0.21 -8.71 28.92
N LYS A 280 0.95 -9.31 28.65
CA LYS A 280 2.12 -9.25 29.54
C LYS A 280 2.66 -7.82 29.73
N HIS A 281 2.62 -6.99 28.69
CA HIS A 281 2.91 -5.56 28.81
C HIS A 281 1.79 -4.82 29.56
N ARG A 282 0.53 -5.00 29.17
CA ARG A 282 -0.61 -4.22 29.68
C ARG A 282 -0.92 -4.42 31.16
N PHE A 283 -0.80 -5.65 31.67
CA PHE A 283 -1.15 -5.98 33.06
C PHE A 283 0.05 -6.06 34.02
N TYR A 284 1.23 -6.45 33.51
CA TYR A 284 2.41 -6.71 34.35
C TYR A 284 3.59 -5.77 34.07
N CYS A 285 3.48 -4.86 33.09
CA CYS A 285 4.51 -3.91 32.69
C CYS A 285 5.92 -4.53 32.52
N HIS A 286 6.01 -5.77 32.06
CA HIS A 286 7.28 -6.49 32.02
C HIS A 286 8.24 -5.90 30.97
N VAL A 287 9.52 -5.79 31.34
CA VAL A 287 10.63 -5.32 30.49
C VAL A 287 10.70 -6.13 29.18
N LEU A 288 11.00 -5.47 28.05
CA LEU A 288 10.97 -5.99 26.68
C LEU A 288 9.62 -6.56 26.18
N ALA A 289 8.54 -6.59 26.96
CA ALA A 289 7.29 -7.20 26.52
C ALA A 289 6.65 -6.45 25.33
N PHE A 290 6.80 -5.13 25.25
CA PHE A 290 6.31 -4.36 24.11
C PHE A 290 7.17 -4.59 22.85
N SER A 291 8.48 -4.83 23.00
CA SER A 291 9.34 -5.21 21.88
C SER A 291 9.05 -6.61 21.32
N TRP A 292 8.66 -7.57 22.16
CA TRP A 292 8.18 -8.87 21.68
C TRP A 292 6.81 -8.77 21.00
N PHE A 293 5.90 -7.94 21.53
CA PHE A 293 4.65 -7.57 20.85
C PHE A 293 4.92 -6.98 19.45
N ALA A 294 5.81 -5.99 19.36
CA ALA A 294 6.20 -5.36 18.11
C ALA A 294 6.85 -6.36 17.12
N PHE A 295 7.73 -7.23 17.59
CA PHE A 295 8.32 -8.29 16.75
C PHE A 295 7.25 -9.15 16.05
N PHE A 296 6.21 -9.56 16.76
CA PHE A 296 5.10 -10.31 16.16
C PHE A 296 4.21 -9.44 15.25
N GLU A 297 4.02 -8.15 15.56
CA GLU A 297 3.34 -7.18 14.68
C GLU A 297 4.05 -7.06 13.32
N TYR A 298 5.39 -6.92 13.29
CA TYR A 298 6.19 -6.96 12.04
C TYR A 298 6.04 -8.30 11.32
N LEU A 299 6.11 -9.42 12.03
CA LEU A 299 6.03 -10.76 11.42
C LEU A 299 4.66 -11.00 10.76
N ILE A 300 3.57 -10.53 11.38
CA ILE A 300 2.21 -10.58 10.81
C ILE A 300 2.08 -9.65 9.60
N ALA A 301 2.59 -8.41 9.69
CA ALA A 301 2.53 -7.46 8.58
C ALA A 301 3.27 -8.01 7.34
N ILE A 302 4.46 -8.56 7.54
CA ILE A 302 5.26 -9.23 6.51
C ILE A 302 4.52 -10.46 5.96
N ALA A 303 3.91 -11.29 6.82
CA ALA A 303 3.13 -12.45 6.39
C ALA A 303 1.90 -12.07 5.54
N ASN A 304 1.18 -11.00 5.90
CA ASN A 304 0.08 -10.46 5.10
C ASN A 304 0.57 -9.95 3.74
N MET A 305 1.63 -9.13 3.70
CA MET A 305 2.19 -8.63 2.45
C MET A 305 2.60 -9.77 1.52
N PHE A 306 3.30 -10.79 2.03
CA PHE A 306 3.64 -11.97 1.23
C PHE A 306 2.43 -12.81 0.83
N PHE A 307 1.38 -12.91 1.66
CA PHE A 307 0.17 -13.65 1.31
C PHE A 307 -0.52 -13.05 0.09
N HIS A 308 -0.70 -11.72 0.07
CA HIS A 308 -1.25 -11.03 -1.11
C HIS A 308 -0.28 -11.04 -2.30
N PHE A 309 1.03 -11.00 -2.06
CA PHE A 309 2.05 -11.08 -3.11
C PHE A 309 2.06 -12.42 -3.88
N THR A 310 1.56 -13.52 -3.30
CA THR A 310 1.44 -14.84 -3.98
C THR A 310 0.67 -14.77 -5.31
N ILE A 311 -0.09 -13.70 -5.55
CA ILE A 311 -0.76 -13.39 -6.81
C ILE A 311 0.14 -13.50 -8.07
N ILE A 312 1.46 -13.24 -7.92
CA ILE A 312 2.42 -13.37 -9.05
C ILE A 312 2.56 -14.81 -9.56
N TRP A 313 2.29 -15.80 -8.71
CA TRP A 313 2.33 -17.22 -9.03
C TRP A 313 0.97 -17.74 -9.52
N ASP A 314 -0.13 -17.19 -9.00
CA ASP A 314 -1.49 -17.52 -9.44
C ASP A 314 -1.78 -17.03 -10.86
N PHE A 315 -1.40 -15.79 -11.19
CA PHE A 315 -1.77 -15.10 -12.43
C PHE A 315 -0.57 -14.77 -13.33
N SER A 316 0.35 -15.71 -13.51
CA SER A 316 1.67 -15.44 -14.12
C SER A 316 1.67 -15.03 -15.61
N SER A 317 0.52 -15.00 -16.27
CA SER A 317 0.32 -14.56 -17.66
C SER A 317 -0.63 -13.36 -17.82
N LEU A 318 -1.14 -12.79 -16.72
CA LEU A 318 -2.11 -11.69 -16.77
C LEU A 318 -1.44 -10.36 -17.20
N ASN A 319 -2.13 -9.59 -18.03
CA ASN A 319 -1.71 -8.26 -18.47
C ASN A 319 -2.86 -7.26 -18.26
N MET A 320 -2.52 -6.01 -17.97
CA MET A 320 -3.48 -4.91 -17.87
C MET A 320 -3.50 -4.18 -19.21
N LEU A 321 -4.71 -3.97 -19.73
CA LEU A 321 -4.99 -3.33 -21.01
C LEU A 321 -6.04 -2.23 -20.80
N ILE A 322 -5.77 -1.02 -21.28
CA ILE A 322 -6.76 0.06 -21.38
C ILE A 322 -6.99 0.32 -22.86
N VAL A 323 -8.25 0.21 -23.28
CA VAL A 323 -8.72 0.44 -24.66
C VAL A 323 -9.78 1.53 -24.67
N ASP A 324 -9.76 2.35 -25.71
CA ASP A 324 -10.94 3.09 -26.15
C ASP A 324 -11.57 2.36 -27.36
N ALA A 325 -12.86 2.11 -27.26
CA ALA A 325 -13.69 1.45 -28.26
C ALA A 325 -15.17 1.43 -27.82
N PRO A 326 -16.14 1.35 -28.76
CA PRO A 326 -17.55 1.19 -28.42
C PRO A 326 -17.78 -0.08 -27.60
N ARG A 327 -18.51 0.04 -26.48
CA ARG A 327 -18.77 -1.08 -25.56
C ARG A 327 -19.35 -2.33 -26.25
N ALA A 328 -20.24 -2.15 -27.23
CA ALA A 328 -20.78 -3.27 -28.02
C ALA A 328 -19.70 -3.99 -28.85
N LYS A 329 -18.78 -3.24 -29.48
CA LYS A 329 -17.65 -3.77 -30.27
C LYS A 329 -16.70 -4.56 -29.37
N LEU A 330 -16.46 -4.10 -28.14
CA LEU A 330 -15.70 -4.83 -27.10
C LEU A 330 -16.41 -6.11 -26.63
N GLU A 331 -17.69 -6.03 -26.26
CA GLU A 331 -18.46 -7.20 -25.80
C GLU A 331 -18.58 -8.28 -26.89
N GLU A 332 -18.67 -7.89 -28.16
CA GLU A 332 -18.62 -8.82 -29.30
C GLU A 332 -17.24 -9.46 -29.48
N LEU A 333 -16.16 -8.66 -29.48
CA LEU A 333 -14.78 -9.15 -29.60
C LEU A 333 -14.45 -10.16 -28.50
N PHE A 334 -14.71 -9.82 -27.23
CA PHE A 334 -14.42 -10.71 -26.11
C PHE A 334 -15.28 -11.98 -26.13
N ARG A 335 -16.56 -11.89 -26.53
CA ARG A 335 -17.44 -13.06 -26.72
C ARG A 335 -16.94 -13.98 -27.84
N LYS A 336 -16.49 -13.42 -28.97
CA LYS A 336 -15.89 -14.17 -30.09
C LYS A 336 -14.55 -14.83 -29.69
N SER A 337 -13.76 -14.24 -28.80
CA SER A 337 -12.56 -14.89 -28.26
C SER A 337 -12.87 -15.99 -27.24
N ALA A 338 -13.87 -15.81 -26.38
CA ALA A 338 -14.26 -16.82 -25.40
C ALA A 338 -14.74 -18.11 -26.07
N LEU A 339 -15.57 -18.00 -27.12
CA LEU A 339 -16.04 -19.11 -27.95
C LEU A 339 -14.94 -19.80 -28.80
N LYS A 340 -13.67 -19.41 -28.64
CA LYS A 340 -12.49 -20.07 -29.22
C LYS A 340 -11.55 -20.67 -28.16
N MET A 341 -11.94 -20.66 -26.89
CA MET A 341 -11.14 -21.15 -25.74
C MET A 341 -11.86 -22.21 -24.89
N ASP A 342 -13.09 -22.57 -25.26
CA ASP A 342 -13.78 -23.81 -24.86
C ASP A 342 -13.68 -24.84 -26.00
#